data_AF-A0A371SNI4-F1
#
_entry.id   AF-A0A371SNI4-F1
#
_cell.length_a   1.000
_cell.length_b   1.000
_cell.length_c   1.000
_cell.angle_alpha   90.00
_cell.angle_beta   90.00
_cell.angle_gamma   90.00
#
_symmetry.space_group_name_H-M   'P 1'
#
loop_
_entity.id
_entity.type
_entity.pdbx_description
1 polymer ?
#
loop_
_entity_poly.entity_id
_entity_poly.type
_entity_poly.pdbx_seq_one_letter_code
_entity_poly.pdbx_strand_id
1 'polypeptide(L)'
;MNISNQELLEKLSENNGIGYVELDGLLHEIRLVNGNQIAFTGACRKWTQTEMPSAHGDYNVLTDVLMEEDLMIPSFPTHDYYEFHETVHDFS
;
A
#
# COMPACT_ATOMS: atom_id res chain seq x y z
N MET A 1 -5.81 -10.61 1.93
CA MET A 1 -6.96 -11.37 2.52
C MET A 1 -8.19 -10.48 2.46
N ASN A 2 -9.28 -10.94 1.83
CA ASN A 2 -10.50 -10.13 1.74
C ASN A 2 -11.30 -10.14 3.05
N ILE A 3 -11.46 -8.97 3.66
CA ILE A 3 -12.20 -8.78 4.91
C ILE A 3 -13.26 -7.69 4.76
N SER A 4 -14.34 -7.81 5.52
CA SER A 4 -15.39 -6.79 5.60
C SER A 4 -14.92 -5.54 6.34
N ASN A 5 -15.64 -4.42 6.18
CA ASN A 5 -15.34 -3.19 6.90
C ASN A 5 -15.39 -3.36 8.44
N GLN A 6 -16.29 -4.20 8.94
CA GLN A 6 -16.37 -4.47 10.38
C GLN A 6 -15.14 -5.26 10.88
N GLU A 7 -14.73 -6.29 10.13
CA GLU A 7 -13.53 -7.06 10.45
C GLU A 7 -12.25 -6.21 10.31
N LEU A 8 -12.22 -5.27 9.37
CA LEU A 8 -11.13 -4.31 9.20
C LEU A 8 -10.96 -3.44 10.46
N LEU A 9 -12.06 -2.91 11.01
CA LEU A 9 -12.02 -2.13 12.25
C LEU A 9 -11.55 -2.96 13.44
N GLU A 10 -12.01 -4.21 13.55
CA GLU A 10 -11.58 -5.14 14.60
C GLU A 10 -10.07 -5.40 14.49
N LYS A 11 -9.58 -5.77 13.31
CA LYS A 11 -8.15 -6.01 13.04
C LYS A 11 -7.28 -4.80 13.31
N LEU A 12 -7.72 -3.61 12.89
CA LEU A 12 -7.00 -2.37 13.19
C LEU A 12 -6.95 -2.11 14.69
N SER A 13 -8.05 -2.34 15.41
CA SER A 13 -8.08 -2.16 16.87
C SER A 13 -7.12 -3.11 17.60
N GLU A 14 -6.97 -4.34 17.10
CA GLU A 14 -6.01 -5.33 17.62
C GLU A 14 -4.55 -4.95 17.32
N ASN A 15 -4.30 -4.27 16.18
CA ASN A 15 -2.95 -3.95 15.70
C ASN A 15 -2.53 -2.49 15.97
N ASN A 16 -2.80 -1.97 17.18
CA ASN A 16 -2.48 -0.59 17.59
C ASN A 16 -3.06 0.51 16.68
N GLY A 17 -4.13 0.20 15.97
CA GLY A 17 -4.78 1.11 15.03
C GLY A 17 -4.08 1.20 13.67
N ILE A 18 -3.15 0.33 13.31
CA ILE A 18 -2.41 0.40 12.04
C ILE A 18 -2.61 -0.88 11.22
N GLY A 19 -2.70 -0.75 9.90
CA GLY A 19 -2.71 -1.89 9.00
C GLY A 19 -2.49 -1.48 7.56
N TYR A 20 -2.56 -2.44 6.64
CA TYR A 20 -2.32 -2.20 5.23
C TYR A 20 -3.47 -2.76 4.39
N VAL A 21 -3.90 -2.01 3.37
CA VAL A 21 -4.90 -2.46 2.41
C VAL A 21 -4.38 -2.30 0.99
N GLU A 22 -4.61 -3.29 0.14
CA GLU A 22 -4.35 -3.16 -1.29
C GLU A 22 -5.56 -2.48 -1.96
N LEU A 23 -5.31 -1.38 -2.67
CA LEU A 23 -6.28 -0.67 -3.51
C LEU A 23 -5.60 -0.32 -4.83
N ASP A 24 -6.26 -0.62 -5.95
CA ASP A 24 -5.76 -0.35 -7.30
C ASP A 24 -4.35 -0.90 -7.58
N GLY A 25 -3.99 -2.04 -6.96
CA GLY A 25 -2.67 -2.68 -7.12
C GLY A 25 -1.55 -2.03 -6.29
N LEU A 26 -1.90 -1.11 -5.39
CA LEU A 26 -0.98 -0.43 -4.49
C LEU A 26 -1.33 -0.74 -3.04
N LEU A 27 -0.31 -1.01 -2.23
CA LEU A 27 -0.49 -1.24 -0.81
C LEU A 27 -0.53 0.12 -0.09
N HIS A 28 -1.60 0.40 0.64
CA HIS A 28 -1.80 1.62 1.39
C HIS A 28 -1.74 1.36 2.88
N GLU A 29 -0.96 2.16 3.61
CA GLU A 29 -1.00 2.17 5.06
C GLU A 29 -2.25 2.94 5.51
N ILE A 30 -3.03 2.28 6.36
CA ILE A 30 -4.24 2.83 6.96
C ILE A 30 -4.12 2.87 8.47
N ARG A 31 -4.75 3.88 9.06
CA ARG A 31 -4.81 4.07 10.50
C ARG A 31 -6.24 4.30 10.98
N LEU A 32 -6.57 3.67 12.10
CA LEU A 32 -7.78 3.94 12.86
C LEU A 32 -7.62 5.29 13.57
N VAL A 33 -8.46 6.25 13.22
CA VAL A 33 -8.54 7.57 13.86
C VAL A 33 -9.76 7.64 14.78
N ASN A 34 -9.78 8.65 15.65
CA ASN A 34 -10.83 8.82 16.67
C ASN A 34 -12.24 8.75 16.05
N GLY A 35 -13.10 7.89 16.62
CA GLY A 35 -14.48 7.72 16.15
C GLY A 35 -14.70 6.58 15.15
N ASN A 36 -13.85 5.55 15.15
CA ASN A 36 -13.90 4.40 14.24
C ASN A 36 -13.83 4.77 12.75
N GLN A 37 -13.15 5.88 12.45
CA GLN A 37 -12.87 6.26 11.07
C GLN A 37 -11.50 5.73 10.66
N ILE A 38 -11.35 5.42 9.38
CA ILE A 38 -10.09 4.93 8.81
C ILE A 38 -9.53 6.03 7.91
N ALA A 39 -8.26 6.37 8.10
CA ALA A 39 -7.55 7.34 7.29
C ALA A 39 -6.32 6.70 6.64
N PHE A 40 -6.00 7.10 5.41
CA PHE A 40 -4.73 6.76 4.78
C PHE A 40 -3.60 7.59 5.41
N THR A 41 -2.54 6.92 5.85
CA THR A 41 -1.36 7.56 6.43
C THR A 41 -0.12 7.42 5.55
N GLY A 42 -0.12 6.49 4.59
CA GLY A 42 0.96 6.31 3.64
C GLY A 42 0.61 5.36 2.51
N ALA A 43 1.51 5.25 1.53
CA ALA A 43 1.47 4.26 0.48
C ALA A 43 2.80 3.50 0.46
N CYS A 44 2.74 2.18 0.51
CA CYS A 44 3.87 1.29 0.33
C CYS A 44 4.04 1.01 -1.17
N ARG A 45 5.15 1.46 -1.76
CA ARG A 45 5.48 1.19 -3.15
C ARG A 45 6.38 -0.04 -3.26
N LYS A 46 6.03 -0.93 -4.18
CA LYS A 46 6.92 -2.00 -4.60
C LYS A 46 7.93 -1.42 -5.59
N TRP A 47 9.20 -1.64 -5.29
CA TRP A 47 10.29 -1.26 -6.18
C TRP A 47 10.39 -2.29 -7.29
N THR A 48 10.25 -1.86 -8.53
CA THR A 48 10.51 -2.73 -9.69
C THR A 48 11.92 -2.49 -10.18
N GLN A 49 12.73 -3.54 -10.15
CA GLN A 49 14.06 -3.53 -10.74
C GLN A 49 13.90 -3.49 -12.26
N THR A 50 14.52 -2.51 -12.92
CA THR A 50 14.53 -2.42 -14.38
C THR A 50 15.97 -2.37 -14.89
N GLU A 51 16.17 -2.91 -16.09
CA GLU A 51 17.43 -2.81 -16.82
C GLU A 51 17.38 -1.57 -17.72
N MET A 52 18.24 -0.59 -17.45
CA MET A 52 18.45 0.55 -18.35
C MET A 52 19.82 0.45 -18.98
N PRO A 53 19.99 0.76 -20.28
CA PRO A 53 21.31 0.83 -20.88
C PRO A 53 22.14 1.91 -20.18
N SER A 54 23.42 1.63 -19.96
CA SER A 54 24.38 2.59 -19.44
C SER A 54 24.39 3.85 -20.31
N ALA A 55 24.84 4.98 -19.75
CA ALA A 55 24.97 6.23 -20.52
C ALA A 55 25.88 6.10 -21.76
N HIS A 56 26.70 5.06 -21.81
CA HIS A 56 27.61 4.76 -22.92
C HIS A 56 27.10 3.60 -23.81
N GLY A 57 25.97 2.97 -23.46
CA GLY A 57 25.31 1.92 -24.24
C GLY A 57 26.03 0.57 -24.29
N ASP A 58 27.04 0.39 -23.44
CA ASP A 58 27.98 -0.74 -23.45
C ASP A 58 27.61 -1.87 -22.46
N TYR A 59 26.70 -1.60 -21.52
CA TYR A 59 26.12 -2.59 -20.62
C TYR A 59 24.76 -2.12 -20.10
N ASN A 60 23.95 -3.05 -19.59
CA ASN A 60 22.73 -2.69 -18.86
C ASN A 60 23.05 -2.49 -17.38
N VAL A 61 22.54 -1.40 -16.81
CA VAL A 61 22.58 -1.12 -15.38
C VAL A 61 21.24 -1.55 -14.80
N LEU A 62 21.29 -2.41 -13.78
CA LEU A 62 20.15 -2.69 -12.93
C LEU A 62 19.96 -1.49 -12.01
N THR A 63 18.88 -0.75 -12.20
CA THR A 63 18.55 0.40 -11.35
C THR A 63 17.15 0.24 -10.81
N ASP A 64 16.99 0.50 -9.52
CA ASP A 64 15.68 0.66 -8.92
C ASP A 64 15.09 1.99 -9.40
N VAL A 65 14.00 1.96 -10.16
CA VAL A 65 13.36 3.20 -10.64
C VAL A 65 12.33 3.65 -9.62
N LEU A 66 12.56 4.85 -9.07
CA LEU A 66 11.52 5.65 -8.41
C LEU A 66 10.55 6.15 -9.46
N MET A 67 9.46 5.42 -9.71
CA MET A 67 8.31 6.03 -10.37
C MET A 67 7.58 6.88 -9.35
N GLU A 68 7.82 8.20 -9.40
CA GLU A 68 7.10 9.20 -8.62
C GLU A 68 5.77 9.50 -9.34
N GLU A 69 4.81 8.56 -9.29
CA GLU A 69 3.44 8.89 -9.69
C GLU A 69 2.81 9.75 -8.58
N ASP A 70 2.25 10.91 -8.94
CA ASP A 70 1.48 11.76 -8.03
C ASP A 70 0.21 10.99 -7.63
N LEU A 71 0.29 10.24 -6.52
CA LEU A 71 -0.86 9.53 -5.97
C LEU A 71 -1.73 10.55 -5.27
N MET A 72 -2.81 10.97 -5.93
CA MET A 72 -3.94 11.55 -5.21
C MET A 72 -4.39 10.53 -4.18
N ILE A 73 -4.14 10.78 -2.89
CA ILE A 73 -4.65 9.95 -1.81
C ILE A 73 -6.17 10.09 -1.86
N PRO A 74 -6.92 9.07 -2.33
CA PRO A 74 -8.35 9.18 -2.40
C PRO A 74 -8.91 9.17 -0.97
N SER A 75 -10.11 9.71 -0.77
CA SER A 75 -10.85 9.44 0.47
C SER A 75 -10.97 7.93 0.68
N PHE A 76 -10.88 7.45 1.92
CA PHE A 76 -11.02 6.02 2.22
C PHE A 76 -12.32 5.49 1.59
N PRO A 77 -12.21 4.62 0.57
CA PRO A 77 -13.35 4.37 -0.29
C PRO A 77 -14.28 3.39 0.41
N THR A 78 -15.57 3.71 0.51
CA THR A 78 -16.58 2.81 1.09
C THR A 78 -16.82 1.60 0.19
N HIS A 79 -16.00 0.57 0.37
CA HIS A 79 -16.20 -0.76 -0.18
C HIS A 79 -16.77 -1.71 0.88
N ASP A 80 -17.48 -2.73 0.42
CA ASP A 80 -18.00 -3.80 1.28
C ASP A 80 -16.88 -4.74 1.75
N TYR A 81 -15.78 -4.83 0.96
CA TYR A 81 -14.64 -5.71 1.21
C TYR A 81 -13.31 -5.01 0.88
N TYR A 82 -12.27 -5.32 1.65
CA TYR A 82 -10.91 -4.83 1.46
C TYR A 82 -9.90 -5.98 1.49
N GLU A 83 -8.90 -5.92 0.63
CA GLU A 83 -7.75 -6.81 0.68
C GLU A 83 -6.79 -6.31 1.77
N PHE A 84 -6.89 -6.87 2.97
CA PHE A 84 -6.08 -6.49 4.12
C PHE A 84 -4.82 -7.34 4.25
N HIS A 85 -3.74 -6.68 4.67
CA HIS A 85 -2.44 -7.26 4.99
C HIS A 85 -2.01 -6.75 6.38
N GLU A 86 -1.59 -7.66 7.25
CA GLU A 86 -1.11 -7.30 8.60
C GLU A 86 0.27 -6.64 8.53
N THR A 87 1.10 -7.07 7.58
CA THR A 87 2.44 -6.52 7.34
C THR A 87 2.72 -6.28 5.86
N VAL A 88 3.67 -5.39 5.58
CA VAL A 88 4.18 -5.14 4.21
C VAL A 88 4.79 -6.41 3.59
N HIS A 89 5.22 -7.38 4.41
CA HIS A 89 5.81 -8.64 3.93
C HIS A 89 4.77 -9.64 3.45
N ASP A 90 3.50 -9.48 3.84
CA ASP A 90 2.39 -10.29 3.34
C ASP A 90 1.94 -9.86 1.94
N PHE A 91 2.53 -8.79 1.40
CA PHE A 91 2.35 -8.31 0.04
C PHE A 91 3.48 -8.83 -0.85
N SER A 92 3.32 -10.05 -1.38
CA SER A 92 4.31 -10.75 -2.23
C SER A 92 3.93 -10.71 -3.71
#